data_AF-A0A7Y9XS08-F1
#
_entry.id   AF-A0A7Y9XS08-F1
#
_cell.length_a   1.000
_cell.length_b   1.000
_cell.length_c   1.000
_cell.angle_alpha   90.00
_cell.angle_beta   90.00
_cell.angle_gamma   90.00
#
_symmetry.space_group_name_H-M   'P 1'
#
loop_
_entity.id
_entity.type
_entity.pdbx_description
1 polymer ?
#
loop_
_entity_poly.entity_id
_entity_poly.type
_entity_poly.pdbx_seq_one_letter_code
_entity_poly.pdbx_strand_id
1 'polypeptide(L)'
;MSLPSLRLKANADRRLRAGHLWVYSNEIDVAVTPLNAFEAGDQAILEAAGGKPLGIVALSPNNLICARLLSRDVKHVLDKSLLVHRINVALSLRERLFDTPCYRLVYGDSDLLPGLVVDRFFDILVVQLASATMERHKDDVLAALIQVIKPSGILLKNDSAARDAEGLERYVDTAFGVVPQWVALEENGVKFEAPVIEGQKTGWFYDHRMNRARLAPYVQGKRVLDLFSYIGGWGVQAAAFGASEVFCVDASAFALDGVERNATLNGFAEKMTCVEGDVFAALRELKSAEERFDVVIADPPAFIKRKKDIKNGEAAYRRLNETAMRLLNKDGILVSASCSMHLEEDNLQNILLTSARHLDRNIQLLERGGQGPDHPVHPAIGETRYIKSLTCRLLPNS
;
A
#
# COMPACT_ATOMS: atom_id res chain seq x y z
N MET A 1 29.69 -21.88 7.70
CA MET A 1 30.15 -21.68 6.32
C MET A 1 30.28 -20.20 6.07
N SER A 2 31.32 -19.72 5.38
CA SER A 2 31.40 -18.33 4.95
C SER A 2 30.52 -18.13 3.72
N LEU A 3 29.70 -17.08 3.71
CA LEU A 3 28.91 -16.70 2.54
C LEU A 3 29.82 -16.28 1.37
N PRO A 4 29.40 -16.50 0.11
CA PRO A 4 30.13 -16.01 -1.06
C PRO A 4 30.17 -14.47 -1.10
N SER A 5 31.16 -13.89 -1.78
CA SER A 5 31.31 -12.44 -1.93
C SER A 5 30.61 -11.92 -3.19
N LEU A 6 29.95 -10.77 -3.10
CA LEU A 6 29.42 -9.98 -4.23
C LEU A 6 30.17 -8.65 -4.32
N ARG A 7 30.99 -8.45 -5.36
CA ARG A 7 31.86 -7.27 -5.48
C ARG A 7 31.26 -6.14 -6.32
N LEU A 8 31.29 -4.93 -5.77
CA LEU A 8 30.91 -3.71 -6.47
C LEU A 8 32.03 -3.17 -7.36
N LYS A 9 31.64 -2.48 -8.45
CA LYS A 9 32.54 -1.61 -9.22
C LYS A 9 33.04 -0.44 -8.37
N ALA A 10 34.15 0.16 -8.80
CA ALA A 10 34.68 1.37 -8.16
C ALA A 10 33.61 2.48 -8.10
N ASN A 11 33.52 3.15 -6.95
CA ASN A 11 32.57 4.24 -6.65
C ASN A 11 31.07 3.88 -6.64
N ALA A 12 30.70 2.60 -6.81
CA ALA A 12 29.30 2.18 -6.81
C ALA A 12 28.68 2.03 -5.40
N ASP A 13 29.48 2.15 -4.33
CA ASP A 13 29.00 2.07 -2.94
C ASP A 13 28.42 3.39 -2.40
N ARG A 14 28.44 4.48 -3.19
CA ARG A 14 27.99 5.82 -2.75
C ARG A 14 26.56 5.83 -2.23
N ARG A 15 25.62 5.19 -2.93
CA ARG A 15 24.20 5.13 -2.53
C ARG A 15 24.01 4.36 -1.23
N LEU A 16 24.69 3.23 -1.08
CA LEU A 16 24.67 2.41 0.13
C LEU A 16 25.25 3.16 1.33
N ARG A 17 26.33 3.93 1.15
CA ARG A 17 26.88 4.80 2.20
C ARG A 17 25.91 5.91 2.60
N ALA A 18 25.10 6.41 1.67
CA ALA A 18 24.03 7.37 1.93
C ALA A 18 22.76 6.76 2.55
N GLY A 19 22.76 5.45 2.83
CA GLY A 19 21.65 4.76 3.50
C GLY A 19 20.71 3.98 2.59
N HIS A 20 20.89 4.01 1.26
CA HIS A 20 20.10 3.18 0.35
C HIS A 20 20.36 1.68 0.62
N LEU A 21 19.38 0.82 0.39
CA LEU A 21 19.50 -0.63 0.64
C LEU A 21 19.65 -1.46 -0.63
N TRP A 22 19.19 -0.98 -1.78
CA TRP A 22 19.30 -1.73 -3.04
C TRP A 22 20.66 -1.58 -3.70
N VAL A 23 21.07 -2.67 -4.33
CA VAL A 23 22.23 -2.80 -5.21
C VAL A 23 21.73 -3.18 -6.59
N TYR A 24 22.23 -2.46 -7.61
CA TYR A 24 21.76 -2.64 -8.98
C TYR A 24 22.73 -3.51 -9.78
N SER A 25 22.21 -4.30 -10.72
CA SER A 25 23.03 -5.24 -11.51
C SER A 25 24.15 -4.55 -12.29
N ASN A 26 23.94 -3.30 -12.73
CA ASN A 26 24.94 -2.50 -13.41
C ASN A 26 26.07 -1.99 -12.50
N GLU A 27 25.92 -2.08 -11.17
CA GLU A 27 26.91 -1.69 -10.15
C GLU A 27 27.87 -2.83 -9.79
N ILE A 28 27.58 -4.07 -10.20
CA ILE A 28 28.37 -5.27 -9.87
C ILE A 28 29.57 -5.41 -10.81
N ASP A 29 30.74 -5.73 -10.26
CA ASP A 29 31.91 -6.14 -11.03
C ASP A 29 31.78 -7.61 -11.43
N VAL A 30 31.10 -7.84 -12.55
CA VAL A 30 30.82 -9.20 -13.07
C VAL A 30 32.06 -9.96 -13.54
N ALA A 31 33.19 -9.28 -13.74
CA ALA A 31 34.45 -9.94 -14.08
C ALA A 31 35.06 -10.64 -12.86
N VAL A 32 34.88 -10.04 -11.68
CA VAL A 32 35.33 -10.61 -10.40
C VAL A 32 34.27 -11.54 -9.81
N THR A 33 33.01 -11.14 -9.91
CA THR A 33 31.89 -11.89 -9.35
C THR A 33 30.72 -11.96 -10.33
N PRO A 34 30.67 -13.00 -11.18
CA PRO A 34 29.57 -13.21 -12.11
C PRO A 34 28.22 -13.40 -11.38
N LEU A 35 27.18 -12.67 -11.79
CA LEU A 35 25.85 -12.78 -11.17
C LEU A 35 25.19 -14.15 -11.39
N ASN A 36 25.53 -14.85 -12.46
CA ASN A 36 25.05 -16.20 -12.75
C ASN A 36 25.69 -17.29 -11.88
N ALA A 37 26.64 -16.92 -11.00
CA ALA A 37 27.18 -17.82 -9.98
C ALA A 37 26.28 -17.93 -8.73
N PHE A 38 25.19 -17.17 -8.67
CA PHE A 38 24.24 -17.17 -7.56
C PHE A 38 22.86 -17.60 -8.03
N GLU A 39 22.11 -18.17 -7.09
CA GLU A 39 20.70 -18.45 -7.26
C GLU A 39 19.84 -17.37 -6.60
N ALA A 40 18.63 -17.17 -7.12
CA ALA A 40 17.65 -16.31 -6.47
C ALA A 40 17.32 -16.86 -5.07
N GLY A 41 17.45 -16.00 -4.06
CA GLY A 41 17.26 -16.36 -2.67
C GLY A 41 18.53 -16.57 -1.86
N ASP A 42 19.70 -16.62 -2.52
CA ASP A 42 20.99 -16.69 -1.83
C ASP A 42 21.25 -15.47 -0.93
N GLN A 43 22.19 -15.66 0.00
CA GLN A 43 22.80 -14.59 0.77
C GLN A 43 24.28 -14.46 0.38
N ALA A 44 24.80 -13.24 0.32
CA ALA A 44 26.21 -12.98 0.02
C ALA A 44 26.77 -11.84 0.89
N ILE A 45 28.09 -11.83 1.07
CA ILE A 45 28.81 -10.68 1.62
C ILE A 45 29.01 -9.67 0.50
N LEU A 46 28.39 -8.50 0.62
CA LEU A 46 28.63 -7.40 -0.29
C LEU A 46 29.99 -6.75 0.02
N GLU A 47 30.79 -6.50 -1.00
CA GLU A 47 32.10 -5.89 -0.87
C GLU A 47 32.24 -4.65 -1.75
N ALA A 48 32.98 -3.66 -1.24
CA ALA A 48 33.45 -2.56 -2.05
C ALA A 48 34.46 -3.05 -3.10
N ALA A 49 34.77 -2.21 -4.09
CA ALA A 49 35.72 -2.55 -5.15
C ALA A 49 37.10 -3.02 -4.64
N GLY A 50 37.56 -2.49 -3.51
CA GLY A 50 38.81 -2.90 -2.86
C GLY A 50 38.72 -4.17 -2.00
N GLY A 51 37.59 -4.91 -2.03
CA GLY A 51 37.38 -6.14 -1.24
C GLY A 51 36.97 -5.90 0.22
N LYS A 52 36.77 -4.65 0.64
CA LYS A 52 36.29 -4.35 2.00
C LYS A 52 34.81 -4.79 2.15
N PRO A 53 34.45 -5.61 3.16
CA PRO A 53 33.07 -5.96 3.42
C PRO A 53 32.20 -4.75 3.77
N LEU A 54 31.00 -4.71 3.19
CA LEU A 54 29.97 -3.68 3.41
C LEU A 54 28.74 -4.20 4.14
N GLY A 55 28.53 -5.52 4.14
CA GLY A 55 27.39 -6.15 4.81
C GLY A 55 26.94 -7.45 4.14
N ILE A 56 25.81 -7.98 4.58
CA ILE A 56 25.14 -9.13 3.98
C ILE A 56 23.97 -8.65 3.13
N VAL A 57 23.80 -9.25 1.96
CA VAL A 57 22.72 -8.96 1.01
C VAL A 57 21.89 -10.21 0.71
N ALA A 58 20.60 -10.01 0.46
CA ALA A 58 19.70 -10.96 -0.17
C ALA A 58 19.80 -10.83 -1.69
N LEU A 59 19.93 -11.96 -2.42
CA LEU A 59 20.19 -11.96 -3.86
C LEU A 59 18.96 -12.26 -4.72
N SER A 60 18.85 -11.49 -5.79
CA SER A 60 17.88 -11.62 -6.88
C SER A 60 18.63 -11.43 -8.22
N PRO A 61 19.56 -12.34 -8.58
CA PRO A 61 20.61 -12.09 -9.58
C PRO A 61 20.09 -11.75 -10.99
N ASN A 62 18.86 -12.17 -11.31
CA ASN A 62 18.22 -11.95 -12.61
C ASN A 62 17.51 -10.60 -12.73
N ASN A 63 17.50 -9.79 -11.66
CA ASN A 63 16.77 -8.53 -11.59
C ASN A 63 17.67 -7.30 -11.68
N LEU A 64 17.08 -6.17 -12.10
CA LEU A 64 17.79 -4.88 -12.08
C LEU A 64 18.22 -4.51 -10.66
N ILE A 65 17.35 -4.70 -9.67
CA ILE A 65 17.73 -4.73 -8.25
C ILE A 65 18.21 -6.15 -7.96
N CYS A 66 19.51 -6.39 -8.11
CA CYS A 66 20.07 -7.74 -8.04
C CYS A 66 20.41 -8.16 -6.61
N ALA A 67 20.48 -7.21 -5.69
CA ALA A 67 20.75 -7.47 -4.28
C ALA A 67 20.10 -6.40 -3.39
N ARG A 68 19.68 -6.81 -2.18
CA ARG A 68 19.13 -5.90 -1.16
C ARG A 68 19.88 -6.12 0.15
N LEU A 69 20.39 -5.03 0.73
CA LEU A 69 21.16 -5.07 1.97
C LEU A 69 20.29 -5.54 3.13
N LEU A 70 20.68 -6.66 3.73
CA LEU A 70 20.08 -7.20 4.93
C LEU A 70 20.72 -6.58 6.16
N SER A 71 22.03 -6.69 6.31
CA SER A 71 22.77 -6.21 7.49
C SER A 71 24.06 -5.53 7.09
N ARG A 72 24.52 -4.53 7.83
CA ARG A 72 25.88 -3.97 7.68
C ARG A 72 26.94 -4.75 8.45
N ASP A 73 26.52 -5.53 9.44
CA ASP A 73 27.39 -6.47 10.14
C ASP A 73 27.33 -7.84 9.45
N VAL A 74 28.49 -8.32 9.01
CA VAL A 74 28.67 -9.61 8.33
C VAL A 74 28.45 -10.82 9.24
N LYS A 75 28.21 -10.60 10.55
CA LYS A 75 27.83 -11.66 11.49
C LYS A 75 26.32 -11.92 11.52
N HIS A 76 25.51 -10.99 11.03
CA HIS A 76 24.05 -11.07 11.11
C HIS A 76 23.47 -11.47 9.75
N VAL A 77 23.49 -12.77 9.48
CA VAL A 77 22.77 -13.38 8.36
C VAL A 77 21.27 -13.30 8.60
N LEU A 78 20.49 -13.40 7.52
CA LEU A 78 19.05 -13.62 7.67
C LEU A 78 18.83 -15.04 8.18
N ASP A 79 18.38 -15.10 9.42
CA ASP A 79 17.95 -16.31 10.11
C ASP A 79 16.77 -15.95 11.03
N LYS A 80 16.20 -16.95 11.70
CA LYS A 80 15.13 -16.75 12.68
C LYS A 80 15.47 -15.69 13.74
N SER A 81 16.71 -15.63 14.23
CA SER A 81 17.10 -14.70 15.29
C SER A 81 17.06 -13.24 14.83
N LEU A 82 17.61 -12.96 13.64
CA LEU A 82 17.54 -11.63 13.04
C LEU A 82 16.09 -11.24 12.72
N LEU A 83 15.28 -12.18 12.22
CA LEU A 83 13.85 -11.98 11.95
C LEU A 83 13.09 -11.62 13.24
N VAL A 84 13.26 -12.39 14.32
CA VAL A 84 12.65 -12.09 15.63
C VAL A 84 13.05 -10.69 16.10
N HIS A 85 14.32 -10.33 16.01
CA HIS A 85 14.78 -9.01 16.41
C HIS A 85 14.10 -7.90 15.61
N ARG A 86 14.07 -8.00 14.27
CA ARG A 86 13.48 -6.95 13.40
C ARG A 86 11.97 -6.85 13.53
N ILE A 87 11.28 -7.99 13.68
CA ILE A 87 9.82 -7.98 13.91
C ILE A 87 9.51 -7.31 15.25
N ASN A 88 10.30 -7.54 16.31
CA ASN A 88 10.12 -6.81 17.57
C ASN A 88 10.36 -5.30 17.42
N VAL A 89 11.37 -4.89 16.66
CA VAL A 89 11.62 -3.46 16.36
C VAL A 89 10.42 -2.87 15.61
N ALA A 90 9.94 -3.53 14.56
CA ALA A 90 8.77 -3.09 13.79
C ALA A 90 7.51 -3.03 14.67
N LEU A 91 7.26 -4.04 15.50
CA LEU A 91 6.16 -4.12 16.46
C LEU A 91 6.19 -2.95 17.45
N SER A 92 7.36 -2.64 18.02
CA SER A 92 7.51 -1.57 19.00
C SER A 92 7.07 -0.20 18.49
N LEU A 93 7.23 0.07 17.19
CA LEU A 93 6.71 1.27 16.54
C LEU A 93 5.18 1.23 16.48
N ARG A 94 4.59 0.11 16.08
CA ARG A 94 3.14 0.00 15.89
C ARG A 94 2.41 0.03 17.23
N GLU A 95 2.91 -0.64 18.26
CA GLU A 95 2.36 -0.58 19.63
C GLU A 95 2.47 0.81 20.25
N ARG A 96 3.42 1.64 19.82
CA ARG A 96 3.48 3.06 20.22
C ARG A 96 2.38 3.90 19.56
N LEU A 97 1.98 3.55 18.35
CA LEU A 97 1.14 4.40 17.49
C LEU A 97 -0.34 3.97 17.47
N PHE A 98 -0.62 2.72 17.82
CA PHE A 98 -1.96 2.13 17.71
C PHE A 98 -2.30 1.33 18.96
N ASP A 99 -3.41 1.69 19.60
CA ASP A 99 -3.93 0.97 20.78
C ASP A 99 -4.50 -0.40 20.40
N THR A 100 -5.13 -0.48 19.23
CA THR A 100 -5.73 -1.72 18.70
C THR A 100 -4.76 -2.40 17.73
N PRO A 101 -4.51 -3.73 17.84
CA PRO A 101 -3.58 -4.47 16.99
C PRO A 101 -4.13 -4.74 15.57
N CYS A 102 -4.53 -3.68 14.88
CA CYS A 102 -4.91 -3.67 13.48
C CYS A 102 -4.00 -2.67 12.76
N TYR A 103 -3.04 -3.12 11.94
CA TYR A 103 -2.08 -2.27 11.24
C TYR A 103 -1.17 -3.08 10.31
N ARG A 104 -0.41 -2.41 9.44
CA ARG A 104 0.76 -3.02 8.83
C ARG A 104 1.90 -3.19 9.84
N LEU A 105 2.17 -4.43 10.22
CA LEU A 105 3.24 -4.79 11.17
C LEU A 105 4.63 -4.66 10.53
N VAL A 106 4.80 -5.18 9.31
CA VAL A 106 6.07 -5.12 8.56
C VAL A 106 5.83 -4.55 7.18
N TYR A 107 6.62 -3.55 6.79
CA TYR A 107 6.58 -2.88 5.50
C TYR A 107 7.93 -2.95 4.76
N GLY A 108 8.35 -4.18 4.44
CA GLY A 108 9.45 -4.44 3.50
C GLY A 108 10.77 -3.78 3.88
N ASP A 109 11.38 -3.12 2.89
CA ASP A 109 12.67 -2.42 3.02
C ASP A 109 12.68 -1.38 4.15
N SER A 110 11.55 -0.72 4.42
CA SER A 110 11.46 0.31 5.46
C SER A 110 11.58 -0.24 6.89
N ASP A 111 11.26 -1.52 7.10
CA ASP A 111 11.47 -2.23 8.37
C ASP A 111 12.73 -3.14 8.31
N LEU A 112 13.61 -2.91 7.32
CA LEU A 112 14.81 -3.70 7.05
C LEU A 112 14.49 -5.19 6.79
N LEU A 113 13.32 -5.51 6.26
CA LEU A 113 12.88 -6.87 5.95
C LEU A 113 12.49 -6.94 4.46
N PRO A 114 13.45 -6.78 3.53
CA PRO A 114 13.17 -6.61 2.12
C PRO A 114 12.39 -7.79 1.53
N GLY A 115 11.22 -7.48 0.98
CA GLY A 115 10.29 -8.48 0.44
C GLY A 115 9.38 -9.15 1.46
N LEU A 116 9.35 -8.72 2.72
CA LEU A 116 8.36 -9.18 3.70
C LEU A 116 7.32 -8.09 3.96
N VAL A 117 6.04 -8.42 3.79
CA VAL A 117 4.91 -7.59 4.24
C VAL A 117 4.08 -8.42 5.19
N VAL A 118 3.69 -7.81 6.32
CA VAL A 118 2.82 -8.45 7.31
C VAL A 118 1.76 -7.45 7.72
N ASP A 119 0.51 -7.75 7.42
CA ASP A 119 -0.65 -7.03 7.96
C ASP A 119 -1.26 -7.82 9.12
N ARG A 120 -1.55 -7.11 10.21
CA ARG A 120 -2.06 -7.69 11.46
C ARG A 120 -3.52 -7.28 11.63
N PHE A 121 -4.36 -8.26 11.89
CA PHE A 121 -5.80 -8.16 12.15
C PHE A 121 -6.08 -8.82 13.50
N PHE A 122 -5.92 -8.07 14.58
CA PHE A 122 -5.89 -8.60 15.95
C PHE A 122 -4.84 -9.71 16.14
N ASP A 123 -5.29 -10.95 16.25
CA ASP A 123 -4.50 -12.16 16.42
C ASP A 123 -4.32 -12.95 15.10
N ILE A 124 -4.85 -12.47 13.99
CA ILE A 124 -4.62 -13.03 12.65
C ILE A 124 -3.54 -12.23 11.91
N LEU A 125 -2.67 -12.92 11.20
CA LEU A 125 -1.66 -12.31 10.33
C LEU A 125 -1.88 -12.69 8.87
N VAL A 126 -1.80 -11.69 7.99
CA VAL A 126 -1.72 -11.90 6.54
C VAL A 126 -0.33 -11.50 6.07
N VAL A 127 0.39 -12.44 5.50
CA VAL A 127 1.83 -12.35 5.22
C VAL A 127 2.06 -12.47 3.72
N GLN A 128 2.90 -11.61 3.17
CA GLN A 128 3.38 -11.69 1.80
C GLN A 128 4.90 -11.79 1.77
N LEU A 129 5.39 -12.78 1.05
CA LEU A 129 6.81 -13.00 0.73
C LEU A 129 6.98 -12.62 -0.74
N ALA A 130 7.61 -11.49 -1.01
CA ALA A 130 7.76 -10.93 -2.35
C ALA A 130 9.20 -11.06 -2.88
N SER A 131 10.14 -11.61 -2.11
CA SER A 131 11.52 -11.86 -2.55
C SER A 131 11.88 -13.34 -2.41
N ALA A 132 12.74 -13.82 -3.31
CA ALA A 132 13.18 -15.22 -3.27
C ALA A 132 13.90 -15.57 -1.95
N THR A 133 14.63 -14.61 -1.35
CA THR A 133 15.32 -14.83 -0.08
C THR A 133 14.32 -15.00 1.07
N MET A 134 13.23 -14.22 1.11
CA MET A 134 12.18 -14.40 2.11
C MET A 134 11.39 -15.69 1.92
N GLU A 135 11.11 -16.10 0.67
CA GLU A 135 10.49 -17.41 0.39
C GLU A 135 11.37 -18.56 0.87
N ARG A 136 12.68 -18.49 0.63
CA ARG A 136 13.63 -19.52 1.08
C ARG A 136 13.72 -19.63 2.61
N HIS A 137 13.50 -18.53 3.33
CA HIS A 137 13.47 -18.48 4.79
C HIS A 137 12.04 -18.46 5.36
N LYS A 138 11.04 -18.94 4.60
CA LYS A 138 9.63 -18.94 5.00
C LYS A 138 9.41 -19.55 6.39
N ASP A 139 10.02 -20.69 6.68
CA ASP A 139 9.84 -21.37 7.97
C ASP A 139 10.41 -20.54 9.14
N ASP A 140 11.54 -19.86 8.92
CA ASP A 140 12.11 -18.94 9.91
C ASP A 140 11.21 -17.71 10.11
N VAL A 141 10.62 -17.17 9.04
CA VAL A 141 9.65 -16.06 9.09
C VAL A 141 8.43 -16.46 9.91
N LEU A 142 7.83 -17.61 9.61
CA LEU A 142 6.67 -18.13 10.33
C LEU A 142 7.01 -18.37 11.80
N ALA A 143 8.13 -19.03 12.09
CA ALA A 143 8.57 -19.29 13.46
C ALA A 143 8.84 -18.00 14.24
N ALA A 144 9.39 -16.96 13.59
CA ALA A 144 9.61 -15.66 14.20
C ALA A 144 8.27 -14.93 14.50
N LEU A 145 7.33 -14.93 13.54
CA LEU A 145 6.01 -14.33 13.73
C LEU A 145 5.22 -15.02 14.85
N ILE A 146 5.23 -16.36 14.89
CA ILE A 146 4.59 -17.14 15.96
C ILE A 146 5.19 -16.80 17.31
N GLN A 147 6.52 -16.70 17.40
CA GLN A 147 7.20 -16.39 18.64
C GLN A 147 6.89 -14.97 19.16
N VAL A 148 6.89 -13.97 18.27
CA VAL A 148 6.74 -12.56 18.65
C VAL A 148 5.28 -12.18 18.88
N ILE A 149 4.39 -12.58 17.96
CA ILE A 149 3.00 -12.12 17.94
C ILE A 149 2.05 -13.10 18.64
N LYS A 150 2.39 -14.39 18.68
CA LYS A 150 1.51 -15.47 19.17
C LYS A 150 0.12 -15.42 18.51
N PRO A 151 0.05 -15.40 17.17
CA PRO A 151 -1.22 -15.30 16.44
C PRO A 151 -2.04 -16.59 16.60
N SER A 152 -3.35 -16.51 16.37
CA SER A 152 -4.22 -17.67 16.25
C SER A 152 -4.27 -18.23 14.82
N GLY A 153 -3.85 -17.44 13.83
CA GLY A 153 -3.79 -17.84 12.43
C GLY A 153 -2.82 -17.00 11.59
N ILE A 154 -2.19 -17.64 10.59
CA ILE A 154 -1.33 -16.97 9.60
C ILE A 154 -1.74 -17.42 8.19
N LEU A 155 -2.08 -16.45 7.35
CA LEU A 155 -2.33 -16.64 5.92
C LEU A 155 -1.12 -16.14 5.13
N LEU A 156 -0.55 -16.99 4.28
CA LEU A 156 0.37 -16.59 3.23
C LEU A 156 -0.44 -16.16 2.01
N LYS A 157 -0.48 -14.86 1.73
CA LYS A 157 -1.17 -14.30 0.57
C LYS A 157 -0.18 -13.89 -0.51
N ASN A 158 0.40 -14.91 -1.12
CA ASN A 158 1.48 -14.80 -2.10
C ASN A 158 0.94 -14.81 -3.54
N ASP A 159 -0.13 -14.08 -3.82
CA ASP A 159 -0.82 -14.01 -5.12
C ASP A 159 -0.44 -12.76 -5.96
N SER A 160 0.42 -11.91 -5.42
CA SER A 160 0.87 -10.67 -6.03
C SER A 160 1.77 -10.89 -7.25
N ALA A 161 1.57 -10.05 -8.28
CA ALA A 161 2.42 -10.01 -9.48
C ALA A 161 3.87 -9.63 -9.22
N ALA A 162 4.20 -9.11 -8.03
CA ALA A 162 5.58 -8.87 -7.64
C ALA A 162 6.41 -10.17 -7.60
N ARG A 163 5.77 -11.33 -7.35
CA ARG A 163 6.44 -12.64 -7.29
C ARG A 163 6.95 -13.11 -8.64
N ASP A 164 6.25 -12.78 -9.73
CA ASP A 164 6.68 -13.12 -11.09
C ASP A 164 8.05 -12.52 -11.41
N ALA A 165 8.31 -11.30 -10.93
CA ALA A 165 9.57 -10.61 -11.14
C ALA A 165 10.74 -11.32 -10.43
N GLU A 166 10.47 -12.13 -9.41
CA GLU A 166 11.49 -12.92 -8.70
C GLU A 166 11.45 -14.40 -9.13
N GLY A 167 10.64 -14.76 -10.14
CA GLY A 167 10.50 -16.13 -10.64
C GLY A 167 9.79 -17.07 -9.66
N LEU A 168 8.98 -16.53 -8.76
CA LEU A 168 8.29 -17.29 -7.71
C LEU A 168 6.86 -17.66 -8.11
N GLU A 169 6.43 -18.86 -7.74
CA GLU A 169 5.04 -19.29 -7.89
C GLU A 169 4.11 -18.45 -7.00
N ARG A 170 2.91 -18.15 -7.51
CA ARG A 170 1.86 -17.47 -6.77
C ARG A 170 0.95 -18.47 -6.07
N TYR A 171 0.65 -18.24 -4.80
CA TYR A 171 -0.23 -19.11 -4.01
C TYR A 171 -0.92 -18.37 -2.87
N VAL A 172 -2.00 -18.95 -2.36
CA VAL A 172 -2.64 -18.54 -1.10
C VAL A 172 -2.76 -19.77 -0.22
N ASP A 173 -2.22 -19.71 1.00
CA ASP A 173 -2.16 -20.86 1.89
C ASP A 173 -2.30 -20.47 3.37
N THR A 174 -2.98 -21.29 4.16
CA THR A 174 -3.07 -21.10 5.62
C THR A 174 -1.90 -21.82 6.27
N ALA A 175 -0.84 -21.07 6.57
CA ALA A 175 0.42 -21.62 7.05
C ALA A 175 0.42 -21.96 8.56
N PHE A 176 -0.50 -21.38 9.34
CA PHE A 176 -0.62 -21.67 10.77
C PHE A 176 -2.05 -21.43 11.25
N GLY A 177 -2.52 -22.30 12.15
CA GLY A 177 -3.80 -22.13 12.84
C GLY A 177 -5.01 -22.12 11.91
N VAL A 178 -6.01 -21.31 12.25
CA VAL A 178 -7.26 -21.17 11.47
C VAL A 178 -7.41 -19.71 11.06
N VAL A 179 -7.58 -19.48 9.76
CA VAL A 179 -7.85 -18.15 9.21
C VAL A 179 -9.25 -18.13 8.61
N PRO A 180 -10.19 -17.34 9.19
CA PRO A 180 -11.51 -17.13 8.60
C PRO A 180 -11.43 -16.48 7.21
N GLN A 181 -12.45 -16.71 6.37
CA GLN A 181 -12.56 -16.02 5.07
C GLN A 181 -12.68 -14.50 5.25
N TRP A 182 -13.48 -14.08 6.25
CA TRP A 182 -13.69 -12.69 6.65
C TRP A 182 -13.09 -12.48 8.03
N VAL A 183 -12.09 -11.61 8.12
CA VAL A 183 -11.33 -11.36 9.35
C VAL A 183 -11.68 -9.99 9.90
N ALA A 184 -12.06 -9.95 11.17
CA ALA A 184 -12.42 -8.71 11.85
C ALA A 184 -11.21 -7.77 11.99
N LEU A 185 -11.48 -6.47 11.89
CA LEU A 185 -10.54 -5.40 12.22
C LEU A 185 -11.28 -4.18 12.75
N GLU A 186 -10.54 -3.30 13.41
CA GLU A 186 -11.03 -1.98 13.79
C GLU A 186 -10.09 -0.91 13.26
N GLU A 187 -10.67 0.17 12.74
CA GLU A 187 -9.94 1.32 12.28
C GLU A 187 -10.71 2.60 12.57
N ASN A 188 -10.03 3.60 13.17
CA ASN A 188 -10.60 4.91 13.49
C ASN A 188 -11.92 4.82 14.30
N GLY A 189 -12.03 3.81 15.17
CA GLY A 189 -13.23 3.55 15.98
C GLY A 189 -14.38 2.87 15.22
N VAL A 190 -14.16 2.42 13.98
CA VAL A 190 -15.15 1.76 13.13
C VAL A 190 -14.75 0.31 12.91
N LYS A 191 -15.72 -0.61 13.00
CA LYS A 191 -15.49 -2.05 12.84
C LYS A 191 -15.62 -2.46 11.38
N PHE A 192 -14.78 -3.37 10.94
CA PHE A 192 -14.83 -3.95 9.60
C PHE A 192 -14.54 -5.43 9.66
N GLU A 193 -14.91 -6.13 8.58
CA GLU A 193 -14.43 -7.46 8.26
C GLU A 193 -13.81 -7.43 6.86
N ALA A 194 -12.60 -7.97 6.75
CA ALA A 194 -11.83 -8.00 5.51
C ALA A 194 -11.83 -9.41 4.90
N PRO A 195 -12.09 -9.55 3.59
CA PRO A 195 -12.01 -10.83 2.90
C PRO A 195 -10.55 -11.17 2.62
N VAL A 196 -9.83 -11.69 3.61
CA VAL A 196 -8.36 -11.83 3.52
C VAL A 196 -7.92 -12.86 2.48
N ILE A 197 -8.75 -13.87 2.19
CA ILE A 197 -8.44 -14.92 1.20
C ILE A 197 -8.71 -14.42 -0.23
N GLU A 198 -9.95 -14.00 -0.52
CA GLU A 198 -10.41 -13.66 -1.87
C GLU A 198 -10.24 -12.17 -2.24
N GLY A 199 -10.05 -11.30 -1.25
CA GLY A 199 -9.97 -9.86 -1.45
C GLY A 199 -8.69 -9.38 -2.13
N GLN A 200 -8.57 -8.07 -2.35
CA GLN A 200 -7.36 -7.48 -2.92
C GLN A 200 -6.25 -7.32 -1.88
N LYS A 201 -4.98 -7.29 -2.32
CA LYS A 201 -3.79 -7.18 -1.44
C LYS A 201 -3.84 -8.21 -0.30
N THR A 202 -3.89 -7.77 0.95
CA THR A 202 -4.01 -8.59 2.17
C THR A 202 -5.44 -8.69 2.68
N GLY A 203 -6.41 -8.15 1.94
CA GLY A 203 -7.83 -8.05 2.32
C GLY A 203 -8.24 -6.62 2.71
N TRP A 204 -7.32 -5.81 3.23
CA TRP A 204 -7.57 -4.43 3.67
C TRP A 204 -6.42 -3.48 3.31
N PHE A 205 -6.75 -2.20 3.16
CA PHE A 205 -5.82 -1.14 2.78
C PHE A 205 -5.55 -0.22 3.98
N TYR A 206 -4.61 -0.58 4.86
CA TYR A 206 -4.26 0.26 6.02
C TYR A 206 -3.54 1.57 5.63
N ASP A 207 -2.96 1.63 4.43
CA ASP A 207 -2.23 2.79 3.91
C ASP A 207 -3.04 4.09 3.93
N HIS A 208 -4.36 4.04 3.75
CA HIS A 208 -5.26 5.19 3.80
C HIS A 208 -5.83 5.54 5.17
N ARG A 209 -5.52 4.80 6.25
CA ARG A 209 -6.11 5.00 7.59
C ARG A 209 -6.18 6.46 8.04
N MET A 210 -5.05 7.17 7.95
CA MET A 210 -4.96 8.56 8.41
C MET A 210 -5.74 9.50 7.48
N ASN A 211 -5.78 9.21 6.19
CA ASN A 211 -6.55 10.02 5.24
C ASN A 211 -8.06 9.82 5.47
N ARG A 212 -8.49 8.58 5.78
CA ARG A 212 -9.87 8.27 6.18
C ARG A 212 -10.26 9.00 7.46
N ALA A 213 -9.41 9.00 8.49
CA ALA A 213 -9.68 9.72 9.74
C ALA A 213 -9.89 11.24 9.53
N ARG A 214 -9.12 11.84 8.63
CA ARG A 214 -9.24 13.28 8.29
C ARG A 214 -10.53 13.64 7.57
N LEU A 215 -11.32 12.66 7.12
CA LEU A 215 -12.62 12.90 6.49
C LEU A 215 -13.66 13.46 7.47
N ALA A 216 -13.54 13.16 8.76
CA ALA A 216 -14.55 13.45 9.79
C ALA A 216 -15.14 14.88 9.77
N PRO A 217 -14.35 15.98 9.77
CA PRO A 217 -14.90 17.34 9.77
C PRO A 217 -15.62 17.72 8.47
N TYR A 218 -15.47 16.95 7.39
CA TYR A 218 -16.01 17.29 6.07
C TYR A 218 -17.37 16.64 5.78
N VAL A 219 -17.74 15.58 6.51
CA VAL A 219 -18.87 14.72 6.11
C VAL A 219 -20.10 14.80 7.02
N GLN A 220 -20.04 15.51 8.15
CA GLN A 220 -21.19 15.59 9.06
C GLN A 220 -22.43 16.19 8.38
N GLY A 221 -23.52 15.43 8.34
CA GLY A 221 -24.79 15.78 7.70
C GLY A 221 -24.73 15.89 6.18
N LYS A 222 -23.67 15.40 5.55
CA LYS A 222 -23.40 15.54 4.11
C LYS A 222 -23.76 14.31 3.30
N ARG A 223 -24.10 14.52 2.03
CA ARG A 223 -24.17 13.45 1.02
C ARG A 223 -22.77 13.16 0.48
N VAL A 224 -22.34 11.90 0.54
CA VAL A 224 -20.98 11.48 0.18
C VAL A 224 -21.03 10.49 -0.98
N LEU A 225 -20.12 10.64 -1.95
CA LEU A 225 -19.90 9.68 -3.02
C LEU A 225 -18.49 9.10 -2.90
N ASP A 226 -18.40 7.80 -2.65
CA ASP A 226 -17.18 7.01 -2.56
C ASP A 226 -16.98 6.21 -3.85
N LEU A 227 -16.03 6.66 -4.68
CA LEU A 227 -15.70 6.03 -5.95
C LEU A 227 -14.55 5.04 -5.77
N PHE A 228 -14.66 3.87 -6.39
CA PHE A 228 -13.73 2.75 -6.17
C PHE A 228 -13.76 2.30 -4.70
N SER A 229 -14.97 2.21 -4.16
CA SER A 229 -15.22 2.06 -2.72
C SER A 229 -14.64 0.79 -2.10
N TYR A 230 -14.32 -0.23 -2.92
CA TYR A 230 -13.94 -1.56 -2.46
C TYR A 230 -14.96 -2.06 -1.42
N ILE A 231 -14.53 -2.50 -0.23
CA ILE A 231 -15.42 -2.97 0.84
C ILE A 231 -15.90 -1.83 1.78
N GLY A 232 -15.88 -0.59 1.29
CA GLY A 232 -16.45 0.57 1.97
C GLY A 232 -15.49 1.24 2.95
N GLY A 233 -14.18 1.17 2.68
CA GLY A 233 -13.17 1.74 3.58
C GLY A 233 -13.43 3.23 3.86
N TRP A 234 -13.68 4.01 2.81
CA TRP A 234 -14.03 5.42 2.94
C TRP A 234 -15.51 5.63 3.28
N GLY A 235 -16.41 5.00 2.53
CA GLY A 235 -17.86 5.20 2.66
C GLY A 235 -18.43 4.84 4.03
N VAL A 236 -18.08 3.68 4.60
CA VAL A 236 -18.60 3.26 5.92
C VAL A 236 -18.06 4.17 7.03
N GLN A 237 -16.81 4.64 6.93
CA GLN A 237 -16.28 5.64 7.86
C GLN A 237 -16.96 6.99 7.69
N ALA A 238 -17.29 7.41 6.47
CA ALA A 238 -18.05 8.63 6.24
C ALA A 238 -19.42 8.57 6.94
N ALA A 239 -20.13 7.44 6.84
CA ALA A 239 -21.37 7.20 7.57
C ALA A 239 -21.17 7.25 9.10
N ALA A 240 -20.11 6.63 9.61
CA ALA A 240 -19.74 6.65 11.02
C ALA A 240 -19.41 8.07 11.55
N PHE A 241 -18.82 8.92 10.71
CA PHE A 241 -18.53 10.31 11.00
C PHE A 241 -19.73 11.25 10.80
N GLY A 242 -20.92 10.69 10.54
CA GLY A 242 -22.17 11.42 10.55
C GLY A 242 -22.66 11.89 9.19
N ALA A 243 -22.17 11.33 8.08
CA ALA A 243 -22.81 11.52 6.77
C ALA A 243 -24.32 11.17 6.84
N SER A 244 -25.11 11.95 6.11
CA SER A 244 -26.56 11.72 6.00
C SER A 244 -26.87 10.60 5.03
N GLU A 245 -26.08 10.48 3.96
CA GLU A 245 -26.22 9.49 2.91
C GLU A 245 -24.85 9.24 2.26
N VAL A 246 -24.56 7.99 1.90
CA VAL A 246 -23.29 7.60 1.28
C VAL A 246 -23.56 6.66 0.10
N PHE A 247 -23.04 7.04 -1.07
CA PHE A 247 -23.03 6.19 -2.26
C PHE A 247 -21.67 5.54 -2.42
N CYS A 248 -21.63 4.22 -2.51
CA CYS A 248 -20.42 3.44 -2.77
C CYS A 248 -20.50 2.85 -4.18
N VAL A 249 -19.55 3.23 -5.03
CA VAL A 249 -19.45 2.74 -6.41
C VAL A 249 -18.24 1.84 -6.56
N ASP A 250 -18.46 0.62 -7.03
CA ASP A 250 -17.38 -0.32 -7.35
C ASP A 250 -17.79 -1.25 -8.50
N ALA A 251 -16.81 -1.75 -9.25
CA ALA A 251 -17.05 -2.69 -10.34
C ALA A 251 -17.22 -4.14 -9.86
N SER A 252 -16.88 -4.42 -8.61
CA SER A 252 -16.90 -5.75 -8.02
C SER A 252 -18.12 -5.91 -7.10
N ALA A 253 -19.09 -6.73 -7.51
CA ALA A 253 -20.23 -7.13 -6.66
C ALA A 253 -19.75 -7.66 -5.29
N PHE A 254 -18.74 -8.52 -5.28
CA PHE A 254 -18.13 -9.03 -4.05
C PHE A 254 -17.60 -7.94 -3.11
N ALA A 255 -17.12 -6.82 -3.67
CA ALA A 255 -16.65 -5.70 -2.87
C ALA A 255 -17.82 -4.95 -2.24
N LEU A 256 -18.90 -4.74 -3.01
CA LEU A 256 -20.14 -4.13 -2.54
C LEU A 256 -20.88 -4.98 -1.50
N ASP A 257 -20.85 -6.30 -1.60
CA ASP A 257 -21.30 -7.20 -0.52
C ASP A 257 -20.52 -6.91 0.78
N GLY A 258 -19.23 -6.62 0.66
CA GLY A 258 -18.38 -6.16 1.76
C GLY A 258 -18.79 -4.79 2.31
N VAL A 259 -19.23 -3.85 1.46
CA VAL A 259 -19.79 -2.56 1.90
C VAL A 259 -21.03 -2.79 2.76
N GLU A 260 -21.99 -3.59 2.27
CA GLU A 260 -23.24 -3.86 2.98
C GLU A 260 -22.99 -4.57 4.32
N ARG A 261 -22.10 -5.55 4.32
CA ARG A 261 -21.67 -6.26 5.52
C ARG A 261 -21.08 -5.32 6.56
N ASN A 262 -20.12 -4.47 6.16
CA ASN A 262 -19.45 -3.54 7.05
C ASN A 262 -20.39 -2.41 7.51
N ALA A 263 -21.30 -1.94 6.66
CA ALA A 263 -22.31 -0.98 7.04
C ALA A 263 -23.29 -1.56 8.08
N THR A 264 -23.73 -2.80 7.89
CA THR A 264 -24.61 -3.52 8.82
C THR A 264 -23.94 -3.72 10.17
N LEU A 265 -22.66 -4.10 10.18
CA LEU A 265 -21.86 -4.29 11.40
C LEU A 265 -21.82 -3.04 12.30
N ASN A 266 -21.93 -1.85 11.71
CA ASN A 266 -21.92 -0.57 12.42
C ASN A 266 -23.30 0.10 12.51
N GLY A 267 -24.37 -0.54 12.02
CA GLY A 267 -25.73 0.02 12.06
C GLY A 267 -25.98 1.16 11.08
N PHE A 268 -25.24 1.22 9.97
CA PHE A 268 -25.34 2.28 8.95
C PHE A 268 -25.93 1.81 7.61
N ALA A 269 -26.40 0.56 7.51
CA ALA A 269 -26.91 0.00 6.25
C ALA A 269 -27.96 0.89 5.56
N GLU A 270 -28.89 1.49 6.32
CA GLU A 270 -29.95 2.37 5.79
C GLU A 270 -29.43 3.69 5.19
N LYS A 271 -28.19 4.07 5.47
CA LYS A 271 -27.55 5.29 4.93
C LYS A 271 -26.72 5.01 3.68
N MET A 272 -26.55 3.74 3.30
CA MET A 272 -25.63 3.32 2.26
C MET A 272 -26.38 2.93 0.99
N THR A 273 -25.91 3.42 -0.14
CA THR A 273 -26.37 3.02 -1.47
C THR A 273 -25.21 2.43 -2.24
N CYS A 274 -25.28 1.14 -2.58
CA CYS A 274 -24.27 0.45 -3.39
C CYS A 274 -24.64 0.53 -4.88
N VAL A 275 -23.68 0.91 -5.71
CA VAL A 275 -23.85 1.01 -7.17
C VAL A 275 -22.78 0.16 -7.84
N GLU A 276 -23.18 -0.99 -8.37
CA GLU A 276 -22.30 -1.87 -9.14
C GLU A 276 -22.07 -1.33 -10.55
N GLY A 277 -20.81 -1.13 -10.94
CA GLY A 277 -20.46 -0.83 -12.31
C GLY A 277 -19.09 -0.19 -12.51
N ASP A 278 -18.71 -0.03 -13.77
CA ASP A 278 -17.55 0.79 -14.12
C ASP A 278 -17.75 2.22 -13.59
N VAL A 279 -16.78 2.71 -12.82
CA VAL A 279 -16.89 4.01 -12.16
C VAL A 279 -17.11 5.14 -13.17
N PHE A 280 -16.50 5.10 -14.36
CA PHE A 280 -16.75 6.13 -15.36
C PHE A 280 -18.16 6.05 -15.95
N ALA A 281 -18.77 4.87 -16.03
CA ALA A 281 -20.17 4.68 -16.42
C ALA A 281 -21.12 5.19 -15.35
N ALA A 282 -20.94 4.76 -14.10
CA ALA A 282 -21.74 5.23 -12.97
C ALA A 282 -21.69 6.76 -12.82
N LEU A 283 -20.51 7.37 -12.97
CA LEU A 283 -20.35 8.83 -12.97
C LEU A 283 -21.16 9.52 -14.09
N ARG A 284 -21.28 8.90 -15.28
CA ARG A 284 -22.12 9.44 -16.37
C ARG A 284 -23.60 9.33 -16.03
N GLU A 285 -24.02 8.20 -15.47
CA GLU A 285 -25.42 7.96 -15.08
C GLU A 285 -25.86 8.88 -13.95
N LEU A 286 -25.07 9.01 -12.88
CA LEU A 286 -25.31 9.96 -11.79
C LEU A 286 -25.41 11.39 -12.32
N LYS A 287 -24.54 11.77 -13.27
CA LYS A 287 -24.59 13.09 -13.90
C LYS A 287 -25.88 13.28 -14.72
N SER A 288 -26.28 12.26 -15.49
CA SER A 288 -27.52 12.27 -16.28
C SER A 288 -28.78 12.29 -15.41
N ALA A 289 -28.73 11.68 -14.23
CA ALA A 289 -29.76 11.75 -13.19
C ALA A 289 -29.73 13.08 -12.40
N GLU A 290 -28.84 14.00 -12.75
CA GLU A 290 -28.63 15.28 -12.08
C GLU A 290 -28.25 15.18 -10.58
N GLU A 291 -27.72 14.03 -10.15
CA GLU A 291 -27.27 13.82 -8.77
C GLU A 291 -26.16 14.79 -8.37
N ARG A 292 -26.17 15.19 -7.10
CA ARG A 292 -25.14 16.06 -6.51
C ARG A 292 -24.76 15.63 -5.10
N PHE A 293 -23.48 15.75 -4.80
CA PHE A 293 -22.88 15.35 -3.53
C PHE A 293 -22.13 16.52 -2.90
N ASP A 294 -22.05 16.52 -1.58
CA ASP A 294 -21.27 17.53 -0.86
C ASP A 294 -19.80 17.12 -0.76
N VAL A 295 -19.53 15.81 -0.73
CA VAL A 295 -18.19 15.24 -0.70
C VAL A 295 -18.07 14.13 -1.74
N VAL A 296 -17.03 14.17 -2.55
CA VAL A 296 -16.69 13.08 -3.49
C VAL A 296 -15.28 12.59 -3.18
N ILE A 297 -15.13 11.28 -3.05
CA ILE A 297 -13.87 10.58 -2.79
C ILE A 297 -13.53 9.79 -4.04
N ALA A 298 -12.33 10.03 -4.58
CA ALA A 298 -11.81 9.38 -5.77
C ALA A 298 -10.50 8.68 -5.44
N ASP A 299 -10.56 7.38 -5.17
CA ASP A 299 -9.40 6.55 -4.81
C ASP A 299 -9.19 5.40 -5.81
N PRO A 300 -8.82 5.70 -7.07
CA PRO A 300 -8.73 4.69 -8.11
C PRO A 300 -7.54 3.73 -7.90
N PRO A 301 -7.59 2.53 -8.53
CA PRO A 301 -6.40 1.70 -8.67
C PRO A 301 -5.29 2.45 -9.43
N ALA A 302 -4.06 1.93 -9.38
CA ALA A 302 -2.93 2.55 -10.05
C ALA A 302 -3.11 2.61 -11.58
N PHE A 303 -3.42 3.78 -12.11
CA PHE A 303 -3.49 4.04 -13.55
C PHE A 303 -2.11 4.08 -14.22
N ILE A 304 -1.04 4.35 -13.46
CA ILE A 304 0.34 4.39 -13.98
C ILE A 304 1.14 3.25 -13.35
N LYS A 305 1.17 2.10 -14.03
CA LYS A 305 1.93 0.92 -13.59
C LYS A 305 3.40 0.97 -13.99
N ARG A 306 3.74 1.66 -15.09
CA ARG A 306 5.11 1.79 -15.62
C ARG A 306 5.35 3.21 -16.09
N LYS A 307 6.61 3.64 -16.13
CA LYS A 307 7.01 4.99 -16.61
C LYS A 307 6.44 5.35 -17.99
N LYS A 308 6.31 4.39 -18.90
CA LYS A 308 5.74 4.64 -20.25
C LYS A 308 4.24 4.98 -20.23
N ASP A 309 3.53 4.62 -19.17
CA ASP A 309 2.07 4.79 -19.06
C ASP A 309 1.69 6.15 -18.46
N ILE A 310 2.66 6.98 -18.05
CA ILE A 310 2.44 8.26 -17.35
C ILE A 310 1.41 9.13 -18.08
N LYS A 311 1.62 9.41 -19.37
CA LYS A 311 0.75 10.30 -20.15
C LYS A 311 -0.71 9.84 -20.17
N ASN A 312 -0.94 8.54 -20.35
CA ASN A 312 -2.29 7.98 -20.40
C ASN A 312 -2.94 7.96 -19.00
N GLY A 313 -2.16 7.63 -17.97
CA GLY A 313 -2.66 7.64 -16.60
C GLY A 313 -2.98 9.04 -16.08
N GLU A 314 -2.16 10.05 -16.38
CA GLU A 314 -2.46 11.45 -16.04
C GLU A 314 -3.75 11.94 -16.71
N ALA A 315 -3.99 11.55 -17.97
CA ALA A 315 -5.25 11.83 -18.66
C ALA A 315 -6.45 11.14 -18.01
N ALA A 316 -6.29 9.90 -17.53
CA ALA A 316 -7.33 9.18 -16.79
C ALA A 316 -7.64 9.84 -15.44
N TYR A 317 -6.61 10.24 -14.68
CA TYR A 317 -6.78 11.00 -13.43
C TYR A 317 -7.48 12.34 -13.67
N ARG A 318 -7.12 13.05 -14.74
CA ARG A 318 -7.79 14.30 -15.13
C ARG A 318 -9.27 14.06 -15.42
N ARG A 319 -9.60 13.07 -16.27
CA ARG A 319 -10.99 12.75 -16.61
C ARG A 319 -11.82 12.37 -15.38
N LEU A 320 -11.26 11.57 -14.48
CA LEU A 320 -11.90 11.17 -13.23
C LEU A 320 -12.22 12.40 -12.38
N ASN A 321 -11.21 13.22 -12.10
CA ASN A 321 -11.36 14.41 -11.25
C ASN A 321 -12.30 15.45 -11.86
N GLU A 322 -12.21 15.72 -13.17
CA GLU A 322 -13.16 16.63 -13.84
C GLU A 322 -14.62 16.13 -13.71
N THR A 323 -14.84 14.82 -13.80
CA THR A 323 -16.19 14.27 -13.70
C THR A 323 -16.69 14.28 -12.25
N ALA A 324 -15.84 13.92 -11.29
CA ALA A 324 -16.12 14.01 -9.86
C ALA A 324 -16.48 15.46 -9.44
N MET A 325 -15.71 16.44 -9.87
CA MET A 325 -15.96 17.86 -9.60
C MET A 325 -17.31 18.36 -10.16
N ARG A 326 -17.81 17.78 -11.26
CA ARG A 326 -19.12 18.13 -11.83
C ARG A 326 -20.29 17.59 -11.02
N LEU A 327 -20.08 16.55 -10.22
CA LEU A 327 -21.08 16.00 -9.29
C LEU A 327 -21.07 16.70 -7.94
N LEU A 328 -20.10 17.57 -7.67
CA LEU A 328 -20.09 18.33 -6.43
C LEU A 328 -21.13 19.45 -6.42
N ASN A 329 -21.77 19.61 -5.26
CA ASN A 329 -22.48 20.84 -4.91
C ASN A 329 -21.53 22.03 -4.93
N LYS A 330 -22.11 23.24 -4.94
CA LYS A 330 -21.34 24.45 -4.66
C LYS A 330 -20.68 24.29 -3.30
N ASP A 331 -19.41 24.69 -3.20
CA ASP A 331 -18.64 24.55 -1.96
C ASP A 331 -18.27 23.13 -1.56
N GLY A 332 -18.44 22.16 -2.46
CA GLY A 332 -18.19 20.74 -2.18
C GLY A 332 -16.71 20.40 -1.99
N ILE A 333 -16.47 19.26 -1.36
CA ILE A 333 -15.14 18.73 -1.05
C ILE A 333 -14.80 17.57 -2.00
N LEU A 334 -13.61 17.61 -2.57
CA LEU A 334 -13.03 16.51 -3.34
C LEU A 334 -11.84 15.93 -2.58
N VAL A 335 -11.86 14.62 -2.34
CA VAL A 335 -10.67 13.86 -1.98
C VAL A 335 -10.19 13.12 -3.22
N SER A 336 -9.00 13.45 -3.73
CA SER A 336 -8.39 12.73 -4.86
C SER A 336 -7.14 12.01 -4.40
N ALA A 337 -7.15 10.69 -4.51
CA ALA A 337 -6.04 9.82 -4.15
C ALA A 337 -5.37 9.16 -5.35
N SER A 338 -4.14 8.70 -5.15
CA SER A 338 -3.36 7.96 -6.12
C SER A 338 -2.35 7.07 -5.43
N CYS A 339 -2.39 5.77 -5.74
CA CYS A 339 -1.35 4.79 -5.37
C CYS A 339 -0.32 4.55 -6.50
N SER A 340 -0.41 5.28 -7.61
CA SER A 340 0.52 5.14 -8.73
C SER A 340 1.89 5.70 -8.34
N MET A 341 2.88 4.86 -8.03
CA MET A 341 4.22 5.30 -7.58
C MET A 341 4.88 6.31 -8.53
N HIS A 342 4.68 6.19 -9.84
CA HIS A 342 5.24 7.11 -10.84
C HIS A 342 4.52 8.46 -10.97
N LEU A 343 3.41 8.68 -10.25
CA LEU A 343 2.75 9.97 -10.19
C LEU A 343 3.26 10.76 -8.99
N GLU A 344 3.98 11.84 -9.26
CA GLU A 344 4.41 12.78 -8.22
C GLU A 344 3.20 13.57 -7.66
N GLU A 345 3.28 13.98 -6.39
CA GLU A 345 2.21 14.71 -5.71
C GLU A 345 1.90 16.05 -6.40
N ASP A 346 2.93 16.78 -6.80
CA ASP A 346 2.76 18.06 -7.49
C ASP A 346 2.11 17.89 -8.88
N ASN A 347 2.32 16.76 -9.55
CA ASN A 347 1.61 16.44 -10.78
C ASN A 347 0.12 16.19 -10.52
N LEU A 348 -0.23 15.48 -9.44
CA LEU A 348 -1.63 15.31 -9.04
C LEU A 348 -2.28 16.66 -8.72
N GLN A 349 -1.59 17.55 -7.99
CA GLN A 349 -2.08 18.91 -7.73
C GLN A 349 -2.33 19.68 -9.03
N ASN A 350 -1.40 19.63 -9.99
CA ASN A 350 -1.54 20.28 -11.29
C ASN A 350 -2.71 19.72 -12.10
N ILE A 351 -2.94 18.40 -12.03
CA ILE A 351 -4.12 17.76 -12.62
C ILE A 351 -5.41 18.32 -12.00
N LEU A 352 -5.49 18.43 -10.68
CA LEU A 352 -6.67 19.00 -10.00
C LEU A 352 -6.90 20.46 -10.38
N LEU A 353 -5.85 21.29 -10.39
CA LEU A 353 -5.92 22.68 -10.81
C LEU A 353 -6.43 22.80 -12.25
N THR A 354 -5.85 22.04 -13.18
CA THR A 354 -6.24 22.05 -14.59
C THR A 354 -7.68 21.57 -14.77
N SER A 355 -8.07 20.53 -14.02
CA SER A 355 -9.44 19.98 -14.03
C SER A 355 -10.44 21.04 -13.58
N ALA A 356 -10.21 21.69 -12.45
CA ALA A 356 -11.08 22.75 -11.96
C ALA A 356 -11.16 23.93 -12.93
N ARG A 357 -10.02 24.30 -13.53
CA ARG A 357 -9.99 25.43 -14.46
C ARG A 357 -10.73 25.17 -15.75
N HIS A 358 -10.73 23.93 -16.24
CA HIS A 358 -11.55 23.50 -17.37
C HIS A 358 -13.06 23.54 -17.06
N LEU A 359 -13.45 23.53 -15.78
CA LEU A 359 -14.85 23.66 -15.33
C LEU A 359 -15.26 25.09 -15.01
N ASP A 360 -14.37 26.05 -15.26
CA ASP A 360 -14.48 27.42 -14.81
C ASP A 360 -14.69 27.55 -13.29
N ARG A 361 -13.95 26.74 -12.52
CA ARG A 361 -13.97 26.74 -11.05
C ARG A 361 -12.60 27.06 -10.48
N ASN A 362 -12.61 27.60 -9.27
CA ASN A 362 -11.42 27.75 -8.43
C ASN A 362 -11.43 26.66 -7.35
N ILE A 363 -10.25 26.27 -6.88
CA ILE A 363 -10.10 25.30 -5.79
C ILE A 363 -9.18 25.83 -4.70
N GLN A 364 -9.43 25.39 -3.47
CA GLN A 364 -8.52 25.55 -2.34
C GLN A 364 -8.00 24.17 -1.95
N LEU A 365 -6.67 24.01 -1.88
CA LEU A 365 -6.07 22.81 -1.32
C LEU A 365 -6.11 22.92 0.20
N LEU A 366 -6.84 22.02 0.86
CA LEU A 366 -7.01 22.02 2.31
C LEU A 366 -5.98 21.13 2.99
N GLU A 367 -5.73 19.94 2.43
CA GLU A 367 -4.86 18.94 3.04
C GLU A 367 -4.01 18.20 2.00
N ARG A 368 -2.82 17.78 2.46
CA ARG A 368 -1.95 16.84 1.78
C ARG A 368 -1.79 15.60 2.64
N GLY A 369 -2.23 14.47 2.12
CA GLY A 369 -2.21 13.15 2.74
C GLY A 369 -1.26 12.19 2.02
N GLY A 370 -0.83 11.18 2.75
CA GLY A 370 0.05 10.12 2.28
C GLY A 370 -0.25 8.83 3.02
N GLN A 371 0.61 7.83 2.85
CA GLN A 371 0.50 6.57 3.59
C GLN A 371 0.69 6.77 5.10
N GLY A 372 -0.03 5.97 5.91
CA GLY A 372 0.06 5.99 7.36
C GLY A 372 1.44 5.62 7.93
N PRO A 373 1.69 5.87 9.23
CA PRO A 373 3.00 5.62 9.85
C PRO A 373 3.32 4.13 10.06
N ASP A 374 2.35 3.24 9.88
CA ASP A 374 2.55 1.79 9.75
C ASP A 374 3.11 1.37 8.38
N HIS A 375 3.15 2.30 7.42
CA HIS A 375 3.81 2.20 6.12
C HIS A 375 4.99 3.19 6.04
N PRO A 376 6.01 3.08 6.91
CA PRO A 376 7.08 4.07 6.99
C PRO A 376 7.78 4.25 5.64
N VAL A 377 8.05 5.50 5.26
CA VAL A 377 8.84 5.82 4.07
C VAL A 377 10.32 5.74 4.44
N HIS A 378 11.08 4.91 3.72
CA HIS A 378 12.52 4.83 3.89
C HIS A 378 13.17 6.10 3.32
N PRO A 379 13.90 6.93 4.11
CA PRO A 379 14.37 8.25 3.67
C PRO A 379 15.29 8.22 2.45
N ALA A 380 16.06 7.14 2.28
CA ALA A 380 16.95 6.96 1.14
C ALA A 380 16.31 6.26 -0.07
N ILE A 381 15.04 5.82 0.02
CA ILE A 381 14.36 5.05 -1.04
C ILE A 381 13.00 5.69 -1.28
N GLY A 382 12.97 6.70 -2.16
CA GLY A 382 11.76 7.48 -2.45
C GLY A 382 10.61 6.63 -2.96
N GLU A 383 10.92 5.51 -3.64
CA GLU A 383 9.96 4.53 -4.15
C GLU A 383 9.10 3.87 -3.07
N THR A 384 9.51 3.93 -1.80
CA THR A 384 8.70 3.45 -0.67
C THR A 384 7.51 4.36 -0.35
N ARG A 385 7.52 5.63 -0.81
CA ARG A 385 6.39 6.55 -0.77
C ARG A 385 5.58 6.41 -2.06
N TYR A 386 4.39 5.82 -1.99
CA TYR A 386 3.56 5.59 -3.17
C TYR A 386 2.16 6.21 -3.10
N ILE A 387 1.61 6.43 -1.90
CA ILE A 387 0.29 7.07 -1.72
C ILE A 387 0.40 8.59 -1.75
N LYS A 388 -0.48 9.22 -2.52
CA LYS A 388 -0.81 10.64 -2.43
C LYS A 388 -2.32 10.78 -2.26
N SER A 389 -2.75 11.71 -1.41
CA SER A 389 -4.16 12.08 -1.25
C SER A 389 -4.25 13.59 -1.10
N LEU A 390 -5.04 14.26 -1.93
CA LEU A 390 -5.26 15.71 -1.84
C LEU A 390 -6.73 15.98 -1.55
N THR A 391 -6.99 16.74 -0.48
CA THR A 391 -8.34 17.20 -0.14
C THR A 391 -8.50 18.65 -0.57
N CYS A 392 -9.45 18.90 -1.45
CA CYS A 392 -9.69 20.21 -2.05
C CYS A 392 -11.13 20.66 -1.84
N ARG A 393 -11.33 21.96 -1.63
CA ARG A 393 -12.65 22.60 -1.69
C ARG A 393 -12.87 23.23 -3.05
N LEU A 394 -14.00 22.96 -3.68
CA LEU A 394 -14.42 23.60 -4.92
C LEU A 394 -15.16 24.89 -4.61
N LEU A 395 -14.58 26.04 -4.96
CA LEU A 395 -15.19 27.33 -4.65
C LEU A 395 -16.46 27.56 -5.50
N PRO A 396 -17.49 28.22 -4.94
CA PRO A 396 -18.60 28.73 -5.73
C PRO A 396 -18.10 29.64 -6.86
N ASN A 397 -18.82 29.63 -7.99
CA ASN A 397 -18.61 30.66 -9.00
C ASN A 397 -18.88 32.04 -8.40
N SER A 398 -17.96 32.96 -8.63
CA SER A 398 -18.14 34.38 -8.37
C SER A 398 -19.20 34.98 -9.28
#